data_AF-A0A7S4CS38-F1
#
_entry.id   AF-A0A7S4CS38-F1
#
_cell.length_a   1.000
_cell.length_b   1.000
_cell.length_c   1.000
_cell.angle_alpha   90.00
_cell.angle_beta   90.00
_cell.angle_gamma   90.00
#
_symmetry.space_group_name_H-M   'P 1'
#
loop_
_entity.id
_entity.type
_entity.pdbx_description
1 polymer ?
#
loop_
_entity_poly.entity_id
_entity_poly.type
_entity_poly.pdbx_seq_one_letter_code
_entity_poly.pdbx_strand_id
1 'polypeptide(L)'
;ERDREAAVVRHCRSAGVECHGYEAFLFREPENCPIFQAVKGGRHIFKAFWEGWHKGGPIRSEVPEPKALIAVASLVSGGPERNAECSTSTWPFPEVPVDRRCLLTGESSGQPLLQSPHNAELLREWQPLTEEGAWARLDRFMQHGGLRRYHGSITRDAGHSAKESKLSAYFRLGLLSMVSVHWAVDRSLPQAQKWLRRMAWRDYAYW
;
A
#
# COMPACT_ATOMS: atom_id res chain seq x y z
N GLU A 1 -5.64 4.78 -14.35
CA GLU A 1 -4.54 3.86 -13.95
C GLU A 1 -4.77 2.45 -14.50
N ARG A 2 -5.95 1.85 -14.30
CA ARG A 2 -6.38 0.58 -14.91
C ARG A 2 -6.17 0.52 -16.43
N ASP A 3 -6.56 1.55 -17.18
CA ASP A 3 -6.38 1.56 -18.64
C ASP A 3 -4.91 1.54 -19.06
N ARG A 4 -4.04 2.22 -18.27
CA ARG A 4 -2.59 2.22 -18.51
C ARG A 4 -2.02 0.83 -18.26
N GLU A 5 -2.39 0.18 -17.16
CA GLU A 5 -1.98 -1.19 -16.86
C GLU A 5 -2.43 -2.17 -17.95
N ALA A 6 -3.69 -2.08 -18.39
CA ALA A 6 -4.22 -2.89 -19.48
C ALA A 6 -3.49 -2.64 -20.82
N ALA A 7 -3.07 -1.41 -21.10
CA ALA A 7 -2.25 -1.10 -22.27
C ALA A 7 -0.86 -1.74 -22.18
N VAL A 8 -0.20 -1.65 -21.02
CA VAL A 8 1.11 -2.29 -20.78
C VAL A 8 1.02 -3.81 -20.92
N VAL A 9 0.03 -4.45 -20.28
CA VAL A 9 -0.18 -5.90 -20.36
C VAL A 9 -0.43 -6.34 -21.80
N ARG A 10 -1.25 -5.62 -22.56
CA ARG A 10 -1.48 -5.91 -23.99
C ARG A 10 -0.19 -5.80 -24.80
N HIS A 11 0.59 -4.75 -24.57
CA HIS A 11 1.85 -4.54 -25.27
C HIS A 11 2.87 -5.66 -24.96
N CYS A 12 3.09 -5.98 -23.69
CA CYS A 12 3.98 -7.07 -23.27
C CYS A 12 3.54 -8.43 -23.85
N ARG A 13 2.25 -8.75 -23.79
CA ARG A 13 1.72 -9.99 -24.37
C ARG A 13 1.91 -10.05 -25.89
N SER A 14 1.74 -8.93 -26.59
CA SER A 14 1.99 -8.88 -28.04
C SER A 14 3.47 -9.12 -28.41
N ALA A 15 4.38 -8.87 -27.47
CA ALA A 15 5.81 -9.17 -27.58
C ALA A 15 6.18 -10.57 -27.05
N GLY A 16 5.19 -11.41 -26.69
CA GLY A 16 5.43 -12.75 -26.15
C GLY A 16 5.87 -12.78 -24.67
N VAL A 17 5.73 -11.68 -23.93
CA VAL A 17 6.05 -11.60 -22.51
C VAL A 17 4.83 -11.97 -21.67
N GLU A 18 5.00 -12.95 -20.79
CA GLU A 18 3.95 -13.32 -19.82
C GLU A 18 3.77 -12.22 -18.77
N CYS A 19 2.53 -11.94 -18.40
CA CYS A 19 2.20 -10.89 -17.44
C CYS A 19 1.14 -11.36 -16.46
N HIS A 20 1.42 -11.18 -15.17
CA HIS A 20 0.52 -11.48 -14.06
C HIS A 20 0.27 -10.21 -13.23
N GLY A 21 -1.00 -9.96 -12.89
CA GLY A 21 -1.39 -8.94 -11.92
C GLY A 21 -1.63 -9.57 -10.56
N TYR A 22 -1.35 -8.83 -9.49
CA TYR A 22 -1.53 -9.29 -8.12
C TYR A 22 -2.31 -8.26 -7.30
N GLU A 23 -3.19 -8.75 -6.44
CA GLU A 23 -3.92 -7.91 -5.49
C GLU A 23 -2.99 -7.49 -4.34
N ALA A 24 -2.61 -6.22 -4.31
CA ALA A 24 -1.70 -5.71 -3.27
C ALA A 24 -2.34 -4.63 -2.40
N PHE A 25 -3.30 -3.88 -2.93
CA PHE A 25 -3.63 -2.58 -2.36
C PHE A 25 -4.83 -2.59 -1.41
N LEU A 26 -5.90 -3.33 -1.74
CA LEU A 26 -7.15 -3.36 -0.96
C LEU A 26 -7.22 -4.57 -0.05
N PHE A 27 -8.13 -4.53 0.94
CA PHE A 27 -8.46 -5.74 1.69
C PHE A 27 -9.16 -6.77 0.81
N ARG A 28 -10.06 -6.27 -0.05
CA ARG A 28 -10.80 -7.05 -1.04
C ARG A 28 -10.89 -6.24 -2.32
N GLU A 29 -10.68 -6.89 -3.45
CA GLU A 29 -11.00 -6.26 -4.72
C GLU A 29 -12.52 -6.09 -4.84
N PRO A 30 -13.00 -4.95 -5.35
CA PRO A 30 -14.42 -4.70 -5.47
C PRO A 30 -15.14 -5.71 -6.37
N GLU A 31 -14.44 -6.27 -7.35
CA GLU A 31 -14.92 -7.32 -8.26
C GLU A 31 -15.21 -8.64 -7.52
N ASN A 32 -14.51 -8.90 -6.40
CA ASN A 32 -14.72 -10.08 -5.56
C ASN A 32 -15.85 -9.90 -4.53
N CYS A 33 -16.46 -8.71 -4.47
CA CYS A 33 -17.54 -8.39 -3.56
C CYS A 33 -18.85 -8.21 -4.35
N PRO A 34 -19.99 -8.82 -3.96
CA PRO A 34 -21.26 -8.66 -4.66
C PRO A 34 -21.93 -7.29 -4.42
N ILE A 35 -21.16 -6.20 -4.47
CA ILE A 35 -21.61 -4.84 -4.19
C ILE A 35 -22.56 -4.35 -5.28
N PHE A 36 -22.21 -4.52 -6.56
CA PHE A 36 -23.05 -4.08 -7.69
C PHE A 36 -24.41 -4.79 -7.72
N GLN A 37 -24.47 -6.05 -7.28
CA GLN A 37 -25.74 -6.78 -7.15
C GLN A 37 -26.63 -6.15 -6.08
N ALA A 38 -26.05 -5.72 -4.95
CA ALA A 38 -26.77 -5.07 -3.87
C ALA A 38 -27.29 -3.66 -4.24
N VAL A 39 -26.54 -2.90 -5.05
CA VAL A 39 -26.97 -1.57 -5.56
C VAL A 39 -28.15 -1.72 -6.52
N LYS A 40 -28.11 -2.70 -7.44
CA LYS A 40 -29.20 -2.97 -8.39
C LYS A 40 -30.54 -3.27 -7.72
N GLY A 41 -30.53 -3.76 -6.49
CA GLY A 41 -31.72 -3.98 -5.67
C GLY A 41 -32.32 -2.72 -5.02
N GLY A 42 -31.94 -1.50 -5.45
CA GLY A 42 -32.47 -0.24 -4.94
C GLY A 42 -31.96 0.16 -3.56
N ARG A 43 -30.90 -0.49 -3.06
CA ARG A 43 -30.30 -0.13 -1.77
C ARG A 43 -29.46 1.13 -1.91
N HIS A 44 -29.48 1.98 -0.87
CA HIS A 44 -28.56 3.10 -0.76
C HIS A 44 -27.11 2.62 -0.88
N ILE A 45 -26.31 3.34 -1.68
CA ILE A 45 -24.96 2.94 -2.12
C ILE A 45 -24.05 2.49 -0.97
N PHE A 46 -24.09 3.22 0.14
CA PHE A 46 -23.35 2.90 1.35
C PHE A 46 -23.73 1.55 1.98
N LYS A 47 -25.03 1.24 2.04
CA LYS A 47 -25.54 0.00 2.63
C LYS A 47 -25.22 -1.19 1.72
N ALA A 48 -25.33 -0.99 0.41
CA ALA A 48 -24.96 -1.98 -0.59
C ALA A 48 -23.47 -2.33 -0.52
N PHE A 49 -22.60 -1.33 -0.36
CA PHE A 49 -21.16 -1.56 -0.16
C PHE A 49 -20.89 -2.45 1.04
N TRP A 50 -21.35 -2.07 2.24
CA TRP A 50 -21.03 -2.86 3.44
C TRP A 50 -21.55 -4.28 3.38
N GLU A 51 -22.76 -4.46 2.86
CA GLU A 51 -23.33 -5.79 2.67
C GLU A 51 -22.50 -6.62 1.68
N GLY A 52 -22.14 -6.05 0.53
CA GLY A 52 -21.32 -6.72 -0.47
C GLY A 52 -19.92 -7.03 0.05
N TRP A 53 -19.26 -6.06 0.70
CA TRP A 53 -17.92 -6.20 1.25
C TRP A 53 -17.85 -7.29 2.33
N HIS A 54 -18.87 -7.40 3.19
CA HIS A 54 -18.94 -8.49 4.17
C HIS A 54 -19.22 -9.86 3.56
N LYS A 55 -19.89 -9.90 2.39
CA LYS A 55 -20.12 -11.15 1.63
C LYS A 55 -18.93 -11.57 0.75
N GLY A 56 -17.93 -10.71 0.56
CA GLY A 56 -16.77 -10.95 -0.30
C GLY A 56 -15.75 -11.99 0.19
N GLY A 57 -16.14 -12.91 1.09
CA GLY A 57 -15.29 -13.99 1.62
C GLY A 57 -14.47 -13.62 2.87
N PRO A 58 -13.40 -14.36 3.21
CA PRO A 58 -12.39 -13.96 4.20
C PRO A 58 -11.37 -12.96 3.60
N ILE A 59 -10.66 -12.20 4.43
CA ILE A 59 -9.53 -11.36 3.99
C ILE A 59 -8.39 -12.31 3.60
N ARG A 60 -7.72 -12.05 2.46
CA ARG A 60 -6.61 -12.90 2.01
C ARG A 60 -5.50 -12.96 3.04
N SER A 61 -4.79 -14.09 3.08
CA SER A 61 -3.61 -14.25 3.94
C SER A 61 -2.49 -13.31 3.51
N GLU A 62 -1.68 -12.89 4.48
CA GLU A 62 -0.43 -12.19 4.21
C GLU A 62 0.56 -13.10 3.47
N VAL A 63 1.30 -12.53 2.52
CA VAL A 63 2.39 -13.21 1.83
C VAL A 63 3.66 -12.98 2.65
N PRO A 64 4.41 -14.03 3.01
CA PRO A 64 5.63 -13.88 3.80
C PRO A 64 6.70 -13.13 3.01
N GLU A 65 7.54 -12.38 3.72
CA GLU A 65 8.69 -11.69 3.14
C GLU A 65 9.65 -12.70 2.48
N PRO A 66 10.10 -12.45 1.25
CA PRO A 66 11.06 -13.32 0.58
C PRO A 66 12.40 -13.31 1.34
N LYS A 67 12.81 -14.46 1.87
CA LYS A 67 14.04 -14.60 2.68
C LYS A 67 15.33 -14.48 1.87
N ALA A 68 15.27 -14.80 0.58
CA ALA A 68 16.40 -14.74 -0.33
C ALA A 68 15.88 -14.73 -1.78
N LEU A 69 16.67 -14.13 -2.67
CA LEU A 69 16.50 -14.33 -4.11
C LEU A 69 17.02 -15.72 -4.47
N ILE A 70 16.24 -16.48 -5.25
CA ILE A 70 16.76 -17.69 -5.89
C ILE A 70 17.76 -17.23 -6.95
N ALA A 71 19.02 -17.69 -6.84
CA ALA A 71 20.04 -17.36 -7.82
C ALA A 71 19.59 -17.80 -9.22
N VAL A 72 19.48 -16.82 -10.14
CA VAL A 72 19.02 -17.00 -11.53
C VAL A 72 19.85 -18.05 -12.29
N ALA A 73 21.06 -18.38 -11.82
CA ALA A 73 21.91 -19.43 -12.38
C ALA A 73 21.19 -20.80 -12.51
N SER A 74 20.19 -21.07 -11.68
CA SER A 74 19.43 -22.33 -11.74
C SER A 74 18.30 -22.34 -12.80
N LEU A 75 17.86 -21.18 -13.29
CA LEU A 75 16.81 -21.06 -14.33
C LEU A 75 17.37 -21.16 -15.76
N VAL A 76 18.67 -20.96 -15.95
CA VAL A 76 19.38 -21.15 -17.22
C VAL A 76 19.98 -22.57 -17.27
N SER A 77 19.16 -23.57 -16.97
CA SER A 77 19.56 -24.97 -17.11
C SER A 77 19.48 -25.38 -18.59
N GLY A 78 20.52 -25.06 -19.37
CA GLY A 78 20.56 -25.45 -20.78
C GLY A 78 21.88 -25.29 -21.54
N GLY A 79 22.98 -24.87 -20.90
CA GLY A 79 24.27 -24.73 -21.58
C GLY A 79 25.43 -25.20 -20.70
N PRO A 80 26.29 -26.12 -21.16
CA PRO A 80 27.49 -26.47 -20.43
C PRO A 80 28.47 -25.30 -20.50
N GLU A 81 29.06 -24.99 -19.34
CA GLU A 81 30.28 -24.21 -19.21
C GLU A 81 30.28 -22.83 -19.89
N ARG A 82 29.53 -21.90 -19.30
CA ARG A 82 30.10 -20.57 -19.12
C ARG A 82 30.22 -20.34 -17.63
N ASN A 83 31.48 -20.26 -17.18
CA ASN A 83 31.86 -19.49 -16.00
C ASN A 83 31.44 -18.04 -16.27
N ALA A 84 30.14 -17.76 -16.18
CA ALA A 84 29.64 -16.43 -16.00
C ALA A 84 29.88 -16.15 -14.54
N GLU A 85 31.06 -15.59 -14.27
CA GLU A 85 31.18 -14.55 -13.26
C GLU A 85 29.82 -13.86 -13.13
N CYS A 86 29.12 -14.11 -12.03
CA CYS A 86 28.08 -13.24 -11.53
C CYS A 86 28.75 -11.97 -11.00
N SER A 87 29.61 -11.39 -11.84
CA SER A 87 30.34 -10.16 -11.68
C SER A 87 29.36 -9.08 -12.06
N THR A 88 28.99 -8.32 -11.03
CA THR A 88 28.17 -7.12 -11.08
C THR A 88 26.70 -7.36 -11.41
N SER A 89 25.88 -6.97 -10.44
CA SER A 89 24.59 -6.30 -10.66
C SER A 89 24.65 -5.42 -11.92
N THR A 90 24.36 -5.99 -13.08
CA THR A 90 24.09 -5.23 -14.28
C THR A 90 22.65 -4.76 -14.15
N TRP A 91 22.47 -3.78 -13.24
CA TRP A 91 21.32 -2.91 -13.25
C TRP A 91 21.17 -2.47 -14.71
N PRO A 92 20.09 -2.86 -15.41
CA PRO A 92 20.02 -2.73 -16.87
C PRO A 92 19.86 -1.26 -17.29
N PHE A 93 19.71 -0.36 -16.31
CA PHE A 93 19.70 1.07 -16.52
C PHE A 93 21.11 1.60 -16.25
N PRO A 94 21.72 2.32 -17.20
CA PRO A 94 23.08 2.82 -17.06
C PRO A 94 23.22 3.84 -15.91
N GLU A 95 22.11 4.41 -15.44
CA GLU A 95 22.07 5.41 -14.38
C GLU A 95 20.93 5.10 -13.40
N VAL A 96 21.16 5.34 -12.11
CA VAL A 96 20.07 5.40 -11.13
C VAL A 96 19.17 6.56 -11.54
N PRO A 97 17.85 6.36 -11.71
CA PRO A 97 16.95 7.43 -12.06
C PRO A 97 17.13 8.60 -11.09
N VAL A 98 17.50 9.77 -11.63
CA VAL A 98 17.61 10.99 -10.83
C VAL A 98 16.26 11.22 -10.16
N ASP A 99 16.28 11.44 -8.85
CA ASP A 99 15.08 11.75 -8.11
C ASP A 99 14.46 13.02 -8.72
N ARG A 100 13.37 12.85 -9.48
CA ARG A 100 12.69 13.97 -10.16
C ARG A 100 12.17 14.99 -9.16
N ARG A 101 12.04 14.64 -7.88
CA ARG A 101 11.66 15.57 -6.79
C ARG A 101 12.78 16.56 -6.48
N CYS A 102 14.03 16.24 -6.83
CA CYS A 102 15.17 17.16 -6.80
C CYS A 102 15.21 18.10 -8.02
N LEU A 103 14.48 17.77 -9.08
CA LEU A 103 14.43 18.52 -10.34
C LEU A 103 13.23 19.48 -10.43
N LEU A 104 12.19 19.24 -9.64
CA LEU A 104 11.06 20.16 -9.52
C LEU A 104 11.52 21.37 -8.70
N THR A 105 11.77 22.50 -9.34
CA THR A 105 11.99 23.77 -8.66
C THR A 105 10.64 24.41 -8.33
N GLY A 106 10.49 24.98 -7.13
CA GLY A 106 9.32 25.81 -6.85
C GLY A 106 9.34 27.05 -7.76
N GLU A 107 8.19 27.42 -8.32
CA GLU A 107 8.01 28.45 -9.38
C GLU A 107 8.71 29.79 -9.11
N SER A 108 9.10 30.07 -7.87
CA SER A 108 9.69 31.34 -7.44
C SER A 108 11.09 31.24 -6.82
N SER A 109 11.64 30.05 -6.53
CA SER A 109 12.83 29.92 -5.67
C SER A 109 14.04 29.22 -6.28
N GLY A 110 13.89 28.49 -7.39
CA GLY A 110 14.98 27.69 -7.96
C GLY A 110 15.48 26.54 -7.05
N GLN A 111 14.94 26.42 -5.83
CA GLN A 111 15.25 25.34 -4.90
C GLN A 111 14.38 24.12 -5.20
N PRO A 112 14.91 22.90 -5.00
CA PRO A 112 14.11 21.68 -5.09
C PRO A 112 12.87 21.78 -4.19
N LEU A 113 11.70 21.43 -4.74
CA LEU A 113 10.40 21.61 -4.12
C LEU A 113 10.38 21.04 -2.69
N LEU A 114 10.93 19.85 -2.50
CA LEU A 114 10.96 19.17 -1.20
C LEU A 114 11.96 19.77 -0.19
N GLN A 115 12.91 20.58 -0.65
CA GLN A 115 13.93 21.22 0.18
C GLN A 115 13.54 22.65 0.60
N SER A 116 12.40 23.16 0.13
CA SER A 116 11.88 24.43 0.62
C SER A 116 11.58 24.35 2.12
N PRO A 117 11.84 25.41 2.92
CA PRO A 117 11.56 25.41 4.36
C PRO A 117 10.10 25.08 4.69
N HIS A 118 9.15 25.51 3.84
CA HIS A 118 7.73 25.20 3.98
C HIS A 118 7.44 23.70 3.87
N ASN A 119 8.02 23.02 2.87
CA ASN A 119 7.82 21.59 2.68
C ASN A 119 8.62 20.76 3.69
N ALA A 120 9.78 21.24 4.15
CA ALA A 120 10.54 20.57 5.20
C ALA A 120 9.70 20.44 6.50
N GLU A 121 8.93 21.46 6.86
CA GLU A 121 8.05 21.41 8.02
C GLU A 121 6.88 20.41 7.85
N LEU A 122 6.25 20.38 6.67
CA LEU A 122 5.20 19.42 6.35
C LEU A 122 5.73 17.97 6.35
N LEU A 123 6.93 17.75 5.83
CA LEU A 123 7.55 16.43 5.72
C LEU A 123 8.08 15.92 7.06
N ARG A 124 8.45 16.82 8.00
CA ARG A 124 8.98 16.44 9.32
C ARG A 124 8.08 15.44 10.06
N GLU A 125 6.76 15.55 9.92
CA GLU A 125 5.82 14.61 10.55
C GLU A 125 5.88 13.21 9.94
N TRP A 126 6.33 13.06 8.70
CA TRP A 126 6.27 11.81 7.93
C TRP A 126 7.65 11.17 7.71
N GLN A 127 8.73 11.86 8.10
CA GLN A 127 10.10 11.36 7.97
C GLN A 127 10.49 10.45 9.17
N PRO A 128 11.19 9.32 8.92
CA PRO A 128 11.48 8.74 7.61
C PRO A 128 10.24 8.09 6.99
N LEU A 129 10.03 8.33 5.69
CA LEU A 129 8.92 7.75 4.93
C LEU A 129 9.34 6.41 4.33
N THR A 130 9.62 5.45 5.22
CA THR A 130 10.05 4.08 4.88
C THR A 130 9.04 3.06 5.40
N GLU A 131 9.19 1.81 4.97
CA GLU A 131 8.39 0.69 5.48
C GLU A 131 8.62 0.46 6.97
N GLU A 132 9.86 0.50 7.45
CA GLU A 132 10.19 0.37 8.88
C GLU A 132 9.55 1.50 9.69
N GLY A 133 9.57 2.73 9.15
CA GLY A 133 8.90 3.88 9.74
C GLY A 133 7.38 3.69 9.82
N ALA A 134 6.79 3.02 8.83
CA ALA A 134 5.36 2.69 8.81
C ALA A 134 5.00 1.71 9.93
N TRP A 135 5.76 0.62 10.05
CA TRP A 135 5.57 -0.39 11.08
C TRP A 135 5.79 0.17 12.49
N ALA A 136 6.84 0.97 12.71
CA ALA A 136 7.08 1.63 13.99
C ALA A 136 5.94 2.58 14.39
N ARG A 137 5.32 3.24 13.41
CA ARG A 137 4.15 4.10 13.65
C ARG A 137 2.91 3.30 13.99
N LEU A 138 2.66 2.18 13.30
CA LEU A 138 1.59 1.27 13.65
C LEU A 138 1.77 0.77 15.08
N ASP A 139 2.97 0.30 15.42
CA ASP A 139 3.29 -0.20 16.74
C ASP A 139 3.02 0.85 17.81
N ARG A 140 3.44 2.10 17.57
CA ARG A 140 3.13 3.22 18.46
C ARG A 140 1.64 3.44 18.64
N PHE A 141 0.86 3.36 17.57
CA PHE A 141 -0.59 3.50 17.63
C PHE A 141 -1.24 2.37 18.44
N MET A 142 -0.74 1.14 18.28
CA MET A 142 -1.24 -0.06 18.96
C MET A 142 -0.89 -0.06 20.46
N GLN A 143 0.37 0.22 20.80
CA GLN A 143 0.91 0.07 22.15
C GLN A 143 0.76 1.33 23.02
N HIS A 144 0.94 2.53 22.47
CA HIS A 144 0.97 3.78 23.25
C HIS A 144 -0.39 4.49 23.35
N GLY A 145 -1.44 3.67 23.51
CA GLY A 145 -2.80 4.12 23.84
C GLY A 145 -3.59 4.77 22.70
N GLY A 146 -3.03 4.88 21.49
CA GLY A 146 -3.73 5.43 20.31
C GLY A 146 -4.99 4.63 20.00
N LEU A 147 -4.86 3.30 19.92
CA LEU A 147 -5.98 2.39 19.67
C LEU A 147 -7.02 2.41 20.80
N ARG A 148 -6.60 2.51 22.06
CA ARG A 148 -7.52 2.63 23.20
C ARG A 148 -8.35 3.92 23.10
N ARG A 149 -7.71 5.05 22.79
CA ARG A 149 -8.39 6.34 22.57
C ARG A 149 -9.35 6.30 21.38
N TYR A 150 -9.06 5.49 20.36
CA TYR A 150 -9.92 5.33 19.18
C TYR A 150 -11.29 4.70 19.50
N HIS A 151 -11.37 3.84 20.52
CA HIS A 151 -12.61 3.13 20.86
C HIS A 151 -13.75 4.07 21.26
N GLY A 152 -13.47 5.04 22.14
CA GLY A 152 -14.46 5.99 22.66
C GLY A 152 -14.74 7.20 21.75
N SER A 153 -14.06 7.31 20.62
CA SER A 153 -14.20 8.46 19.72
C SER A 153 -15.35 8.28 18.73
N ILE A 154 -16.22 9.28 18.68
CA ILE A 154 -17.16 9.54 17.58
C ILE A 154 -16.53 10.54 16.60
N THR A 155 -15.82 11.55 17.11
CA THR A 155 -15.10 12.58 16.35
C THR A 155 -13.60 12.33 16.31
N ARG A 156 -12.99 12.58 15.15
CA ARG A 156 -11.53 12.59 14.98
C ARG A 156 -11.01 13.95 15.44
N ASP A 157 -10.77 14.08 16.73
CA ASP A 157 -10.18 15.32 17.26
C ASP A 157 -8.78 15.49 16.66
N ALA A 158 -8.42 16.72 16.26
CA ALA A 158 -7.09 17.08 15.76
C ALA A 158 -6.19 17.59 16.91
N GLY A 159 -4.89 17.74 16.65
CA GLY A 159 -3.95 18.32 17.61
C GLY A 159 -3.50 17.33 18.70
N HIS A 160 -3.28 17.82 19.93
CA HIS A 160 -2.72 17.01 21.03
C HIS A 160 -3.63 15.87 21.49
N SER A 161 -4.92 15.95 21.21
CA SER A 161 -5.90 14.90 21.48
C SER A 161 -6.10 13.93 20.32
N ALA A 162 -5.27 14.02 19.26
CA ALA A 162 -5.41 13.21 18.06
C ALA A 162 -5.43 11.71 18.37
N LYS A 163 -6.49 11.07 17.87
CA LYS A 163 -6.79 9.64 18.08
C LYS A 163 -6.52 8.81 16.83
N GLU A 164 -6.05 9.44 15.76
CA GLU A 164 -5.74 8.80 14.49
C GLU A 164 -4.40 8.09 14.49
N SER A 165 -4.28 7.04 13.68
CA SER A 165 -3.04 6.27 13.53
C SER A 165 -1.96 7.00 12.73
N LYS A 166 -2.34 8.04 11.98
CA LYS A 166 -1.46 8.75 11.04
C LYS A 166 -0.72 7.81 10.09
N LEU A 167 -1.44 6.80 9.58
CA LEU A 167 -0.89 5.78 8.66
C LEU A 167 -1.28 5.99 7.19
N SER A 168 -2.13 6.99 6.89
CA SER A 168 -2.70 7.21 5.56
C SER A 168 -1.64 7.37 4.45
N ALA A 169 -0.56 8.10 4.71
CA ALA A 169 0.52 8.29 3.73
C ALA A 169 1.23 6.97 3.41
N TYR A 170 1.53 6.14 4.42
CA TYR A 170 2.18 4.85 4.23
C TYR A 170 1.29 3.90 3.41
N PHE A 171 -0.02 3.85 3.69
CA PHE A 171 -0.96 3.07 2.89
C PHE A 171 -1.13 3.60 1.45
N ARG A 172 -1.04 4.92 1.25
CA ARG A 172 -1.17 5.54 -0.08
C ARG A 172 0.04 5.22 -0.97
N LEU A 173 1.22 5.15 -0.37
CA LEU A 173 2.49 4.88 -1.05
C LEU A 173 2.82 3.39 -1.16
N GLY A 174 2.04 2.51 -0.52
CA GLY A 174 2.31 1.08 -0.52
C GLY A 174 3.47 0.66 0.37
N LEU A 175 3.91 1.52 1.30
CA LEU A 175 4.94 1.23 2.31
C LEU A 175 4.40 0.38 3.47
N LEU A 176 3.08 0.22 3.54
CA LEU A 176 2.42 -0.61 4.52
C LEU A 176 1.22 -1.29 3.86
N SER A 177 1.21 -2.63 3.92
CA SER A 177 0.11 -3.43 3.38
C SER A 177 -1.07 -3.46 4.35
N MET A 178 -2.26 -3.19 3.82
CA MET A 178 -3.51 -3.30 4.60
C MET A 178 -3.69 -4.72 5.13
N VAL A 179 -3.42 -5.72 4.28
CA VAL A 179 -3.55 -7.13 4.62
C VAL A 179 -2.59 -7.51 5.75
N SER A 180 -1.32 -7.11 5.64
CA SER A 180 -0.32 -7.34 6.69
C SER A 180 -0.75 -6.73 8.02
N VAL A 181 -1.26 -5.49 8.00
CA VAL A 181 -1.80 -4.84 9.21
C VAL A 181 -2.98 -5.61 9.81
N HIS A 182 -3.90 -6.11 8.97
CA HIS A 182 -5.04 -6.90 9.45
C HIS A 182 -4.59 -8.19 10.17
N TRP A 183 -3.50 -8.81 9.73
CA TRP A 183 -2.96 -10.02 10.35
C TRP A 183 -2.01 -9.76 11.53
N ALA A 184 -1.30 -8.64 11.55
CA ALA A 184 -0.41 -8.25 12.64
C ALA A 184 -1.16 -7.75 13.89
N VAL A 185 -2.40 -7.30 13.74
CA VAL A 185 -3.19 -6.69 14.82
C VAL A 185 -3.96 -7.76 15.61
N ASP A 186 -3.96 -7.63 16.94
CA ASP A 186 -4.82 -8.44 17.80
C ASP A 186 -6.30 -8.07 17.62
N ARG A 187 -6.98 -8.87 16.79
CA ARG A 187 -8.40 -8.72 16.46
C ARG A 187 -9.34 -9.21 17.56
N SER A 188 -8.85 -9.76 18.66
CA SER A 188 -9.69 -10.07 19.83
C SER A 188 -10.17 -8.78 20.53
N LEU A 189 -9.44 -7.68 20.33
CA LEU A 189 -9.73 -6.38 20.91
C LEU A 189 -10.85 -5.64 20.14
N PRO A 190 -11.97 -5.25 20.79
CA PRO A 190 -13.07 -4.54 20.15
C PRO A 190 -12.64 -3.23 19.46
N GLN A 191 -11.67 -2.53 20.04
CA GLN A 191 -11.08 -1.31 19.49
C GLN A 191 -10.31 -1.56 18.19
N ALA A 192 -9.60 -2.68 18.09
CA ALA A 192 -8.91 -3.10 16.87
C ALA A 192 -9.92 -3.41 15.77
N GLN A 193 -10.99 -4.15 16.08
CA GLN A 193 -12.05 -4.45 15.12
C GLN A 193 -12.75 -3.19 14.62
N LYS A 194 -13.06 -2.23 15.51
CA LYS A 194 -13.63 -0.93 15.13
C LYS A 194 -12.69 -0.16 14.20
N TRP A 195 -11.39 -0.16 14.50
CA TRP A 195 -10.37 0.52 13.69
C TRP A 195 -10.19 -0.14 12.31
N LEU A 196 -10.04 -1.45 12.24
CA LEU A 196 -9.95 -2.21 10.98
C LEU A 196 -11.21 -2.05 10.13
N ARG A 197 -12.40 -2.06 10.73
CA ARG A 197 -13.65 -1.74 10.02
C ARG A 197 -13.60 -0.34 9.41
N ARG A 198 -12.99 0.62 10.10
CA ARG A 198 -12.86 1.97 9.57
C ARG A 198 -11.85 2.06 8.43
N MET A 199 -10.89 1.14 8.36
CA MET A 199 -9.96 1.05 7.23
C MET A 199 -10.65 0.56 5.95
N ALA A 200 -11.72 -0.23 6.03
CA ALA A 200 -12.51 -0.64 4.85
C ALA A 200 -13.26 0.52 4.16
N TRP A 201 -13.33 1.71 4.76
CA TRP A 201 -13.71 2.93 4.03
C TRP A 201 -12.74 3.29 2.92
N ARG A 202 -11.49 2.82 3.01
CA ARG A 202 -10.53 2.94 1.91
C ARG A 202 -11.00 2.07 0.74
N ASP A 203 -11.33 0.81 0.96
CA ASP A 203 -11.90 -0.05 -0.08
C ASP A 203 -13.14 0.58 -0.71
N TYR A 204 -14.02 1.21 0.08
CA TYR A 204 -15.17 1.95 -0.45
C TYR A 204 -14.78 3.08 -1.41
N ALA A 205 -13.69 3.79 -1.14
CA ALA A 205 -13.23 4.88 -2.00
C ALA A 205 -12.56 4.39 -3.30
N TYR A 206 -12.16 3.12 -3.35
CA TYR A 206 -11.55 2.48 -4.53
C TYR A 206 -12.54 1.59 -5.32
N TRP A 207 -13.72 1.33 -4.75
CA TRP A 207 -14.86 0.74 -5.45
C TRP A 207 -15.56 1.80 -6.30
#